data_AF-A0A8S2W6A4-F1
#
_entry.id   AF-A0A8S2W6A4-F1
#
_cell.length_a   1.000
_cell.length_b   1.000
_cell.length_c   1.000
_cell.angle_alpha   90.00
_cell.angle_beta   90.00
_cell.angle_gamma   90.00
#
_symmetry.space_group_name_H-M   'P 1'
#
loop_
_entity.id
_entity.type
_entity.pdbx_description
1 polymer ?
#
loop_
_entity_poly.entity_id
_entity_poly.type
_entity_poly.pdbx_seq_one_letter_code
_entity_poly.pdbx_strand_id
1 'polypeptide(L)'
;MDKGNALLVGVGGSGKSSLTRLAAFAAGCEVFEIKLSRGYSEPQFREDLKILYNKLGMENKKVVFMFGDQHVAEEGFLELINNILTTGMVPVLFADEEREGTVGNIRDEAMKNGASPAKE
;
A
#
# COMPACT_ATOMS: atom_id res chain seq x y z
N MET A 1 -1.06 0.08 -16.54
CA MET A 1 -0.78 1.41 -15.98
C MET A 1 0.25 1.20 -14.90
N ASP A 2 1.48 1.65 -15.14
CA ASP A 2 2.51 1.61 -14.13
C ASP A 2 2.30 2.82 -13.20
N LYS A 3 2.10 2.57 -11.90
CA LYS A 3 1.84 3.57 -10.84
C LYS A 3 0.61 4.48 -11.04
N GLY A 4 -0.60 3.92 -10.92
CA GLY A 4 -1.86 4.66 -11.00
C GLY A 4 -2.27 5.34 -9.69
N ASN A 5 -2.32 6.68 -9.67
CA ASN A 5 -2.78 7.48 -8.53
C ASN A 5 -3.89 8.44 -8.96
N ALA A 6 -4.88 8.68 -8.10
CA ALA A 6 -5.96 9.63 -8.35
C ALA A 6 -6.34 10.41 -7.09
N LEU A 7 -6.41 11.74 -7.20
CA LEU A 7 -6.93 12.62 -6.15
C LEU A 7 -8.39 12.94 -6.44
N LEU A 8 -9.29 12.49 -5.57
CA LEU A 8 -10.72 12.70 -5.73
C LEU A 8 -11.17 13.93 -4.95
N VAL A 9 -11.43 15.03 -5.67
CA VAL A 9 -11.89 16.29 -5.09
C VAL A 9 -13.41 16.42 -5.23
N GLY A 10 -14.09 16.76 -4.14
CA GLY A 10 -15.53 17.02 -4.14
C GLY A 10 -16.11 17.11 -2.75
N VAL A 11 -17.32 17.64 -2.64
CA VAL A 11 -18.03 17.82 -1.36
C VAL A 11 -18.39 16.49 -0.68
N GLY A 12 -18.68 16.53 0.62
CA GLY A 12 -19.20 15.37 1.35
C GLY A 12 -20.46 14.79 0.69
N GLY A 13 -20.60 13.46 0.67
CA GLY A 13 -21.74 12.78 0.05
C GLY A 13 -21.70 12.66 -1.47
N SER A 14 -20.68 13.19 -2.16
CA SER A 14 -20.55 13.11 -3.63
C SER A 14 -20.23 11.71 -4.20
N GLY A 15 -20.25 10.67 -3.36
CA GLY A 15 -20.05 9.28 -3.78
C GLY A 15 -18.59 8.86 -4.04
N LYS A 16 -17.58 9.70 -3.75
CA LYS A 16 -16.15 9.40 -4.00
C LYS A 16 -15.74 8.01 -3.51
N SER A 17 -15.95 7.73 -2.22
CA SER A 17 -15.58 6.43 -1.64
C SER A 17 -16.36 5.28 -2.26
N SER A 18 -17.68 5.44 -2.42
CA SER A 18 -18.54 4.41 -3.02
C SER A 18 -18.15 4.07 -4.46
N LEU A 19 -17.87 5.08 -5.28
CA LEU A 19 -17.43 4.90 -6.67
C LEU A 19 -16.02 4.30 -6.75
N THR A 20 -15.09 4.69 -5.89
CA THR A 20 -13.76 4.06 -5.84
C THR A 20 -13.86 2.57 -5.52
N ARG A 21 -14.70 2.19 -4.55
CA ARG A 21 -14.94 0.78 -4.22
C ARG A 21 -15.59 0.01 -5.35
N LEU A 22 -16.59 0.61 -6.01
CA LEU A 22 -17.24 0.01 -7.18
C LEU A 22 -16.23 -0.21 -8.32
N ALA A 23 -15.39 0.78 -8.60
CA ALA A 23 -14.34 0.70 -9.61
C ALA A 23 -13.29 -0.36 -9.25
N ALA A 24 -12.85 -0.42 -8.00
CA ALA A 24 -11.93 -1.44 -7.51
C ALA A 24 -12.52 -2.84 -7.67
N PHE A 25 -13.79 -3.03 -7.30
CA PHE A 25 -14.51 -4.28 -7.50
C PHE A 25 -14.58 -4.68 -8.98
N ALA A 26 -14.97 -3.75 -9.86
CA ALA A 26 -15.04 -4.00 -11.30
C ALA A 26 -13.67 -4.34 -11.92
N ALA A 27 -12.57 -3.80 -11.35
CA ALA A 27 -11.20 -4.08 -11.77
C ALA A 27 -10.59 -5.35 -11.11
N GLY A 28 -11.31 -6.01 -10.20
CA GLY A 28 -10.81 -7.16 -9.45
C GLY A 28 -9.70 -6.81 -8.45
N CYS A 29 -9.69 -5.60 -7.92
CA CYS A 29 -8.75 -5.14 -6.91
C CYS A 29 -9.36 -5.22 -5.50
N GLU A 30 -8.58 -5.66 -4.51
CA GLU A 30 -8.94 -5.48 -3.10
C GLU A 30 -8.84 -4.00 -2.72
N VAL A 31 -9.74 -3.53 -1.85
CA VAL A 31 -9.64 -2.18 -1.27
C VAL A 31 -8.94 -2.28 0.08
N PHE A 32 -7.88 -1.50 0.24
CA PHE A 32 -7.20 -1.34 1.53
C PHE A 32 -7.46 0.06 2.08
N GLU A 33 -7.85 0.13 3.35
CA GLU A 33 -8.09 1.37 4.09
C GLU A 33 -7.57 1.19 5.51
N ILE A 34 -6.89 2.22 6.03
CA ILE A 34 -6.48 2.23 7.43
C ILE A 34 -7.68 2.51 8.32
N LYS A 35 -7.65 1.97 9.54
CA LYS A 35 -8.68 2.20 10.55
C LYS A 35 -8.05 2.89 11.73
N LEU A 36 -8.32 4.18 11.86
CA LEU A 36 -7.86 4.94 13.01
C LEU A 36 -8.51 4.40 14.29
N SER A 37 -7.67 4.15 15.29
CA SER A 37 -8.07 3.81 16.65
C SER A 37 -7.60 4.90 17.62
N ARG A 38 -8.06 4.85 18.87
CA ARG A 38 -7.60 5.82 19.88
C ARG A 38 -6.10 5.61 20.12
N GLY A 39 -5.31 6.67 19.92
CA GLY A 39 -3.85 6.61 20.04
C GLY A 39 -3.14 6.08 18.79
N TYR A 40 -3.82 6.04 17.66
CA TYR A 40 -3.19 5.71 16.38
C TYR A 40 -2.18 6.80 15.99
N SER A 41 -0.93 6.39 15.80
CA SER A 41 0.22 7.24 15.50
C SER A 41 1.06 6.66 14.37
N GLU A 42 2.13 7.35 13.96
CA GLU A 42 2.98 6.91 12.84
C GLU A 42 3.45 5.44 12.93
N PRO A 43 3.87 4.88 14.08
CA PRO A 43 4.22 3.46 14.18
C PRO A 43 3.08 2.51 13.76
N GLN A 44 1.83 2.78 14.17
CA GLN A 44 0.70 1.95 13.73
C GLN A 44 0.43 2.08 12.24
N PHE A 45 0.62 3.29 11.69
CA PHE A 45 0.49 3.49 10.25
C PHE A 45 1.55 2.73 9.46
N ARG A 46 2.80 2.72 9.94
CA ARG A 46 3.87 1.91 9.33
C ARG A 46 3.52 0.41 9.36
N GLU A 47 2.94 -0.10 10.44
CA GLU A 47 2.48 -1.50 10.50
C GLU A 47 1.34 -1.79 9.49
N ASP A 48 0.36 -0.88 9.36
CA ASP A 48 -0.68 -1.02 8.31
C ASP A 48 -0.06 -1.00 6.90
N LEU A 49 0.96 -0.17 6.68
CA LEU A 49 1.68 -0.17 5.41
C LEU A 49 2.44 -1.48 5.20
N LYS A 50 3.08 -2.08 6.21
CA LYS A 50 3.69 -3.42 6.06
C LYS A 50 2.66 -4.44 5.59
N ILE A 51 1.44 -4.43 6.15
CA ILE A 51 0.34 -5.31 5.71
C ILE A 51 0.01 -5.05 4.24
N LEU A 52 -0.10 -3.78 3.83
CA LEU A 52 -0.32 -3.41 2.43
C LEU A 52 0.78 -3.95 1.50
N TYR A 53 2.06 -3.73 1.83
CA TYR A 53 3.19 -4.21 1.03
C TYR A 53 3.27 -5.75 0.98
N ASN A 54 2.93 -6.44 2.06
CA ASN A 54 2.85 -7.91 2.06
C ASN A 54 1.72 -8.42 1.16
N LYS A 55 0.55 -7.78 1.14
CA LYS A 55 -0.52 -8.13 0.18
C LYS A 55 -0.07 -7.99 -1.28
N LEU A 56 0.67 -6.93 -1.57
CA LEU A 56 1.18 -6.66 -2.92
C LEU A 56 2.29 -7.64 -3.32
N GLY A 57 3.28 -7.84 -2.45
CA GLY A 57 4.49 -8.60 -2.78
C GLY A 57 4.41 -10.10 -2.51
N MET A 58 3.78 -10.51 -1.41
CA MET A 58 3.74 -11.92 -0.96
C MET A 58 2.46 -12.64 -1.38
N GLU A 59 1.32 -11.96 -1.31
CA GLU A 59 0.04 -12.55 -1.74
C GLU A 59 -0.25 -12.31 -3.23
N ASN A 60 0.60 -11.52 -3.90
CA ASN A 60 0.46 -11.12 -5.31
C ASN A 60 -0.95 -10.56 -5.65
N LYS A 61 -1.50 -9.76 -4.73
CA LYS A 61 -2.83 -9.17 -4.88
C LYS A 61 -2.78 -7.78 -5.49
N LYS A 62 -3.75 -7.49 -6.36
CA LYS A 62 -4.00 -6.13 -6.84
C LYS A 62 -4.78 -5.37 -5.78
N VAL A 63 -4.26 -4.24 -5.31
CA VAL A 63 -4.85 -3.46 -4.22
C VAL A 63 -5.04 -2.00 -4.64
N VAL A 64 -6.19 -1.43 -4.29
CA VAL A 64 -6.43 0.02 -4.28
C VAL A 64 -6.31 0.50 -2.85
N PHE A 65 -5.28 1.29 -2.56
CA PHE A 65 -5.15 1.95 -1.26
C PHE A 65 -5.98 3.24 -1.25
N MET A 66 -6.99 3.30 -0.39
CA MET A 66 -7.83 4.47 -0.18
C MET A 66 -7.37 5.23 1.06
N PHE A 67 -6.92 6.46 0.84
CA PHE A 67 -6.48 7.38 1.89
C PHE A 67 -7.24 8.70 1.74
N GLY A 68 -7.83 9.19 2.83
CA GLY A 68 -8.66 10.40 2.85
C GLY A 68 -8.25 11.34 3.97
N ASP A 69 -8.84 12.53 4.00
CA ASP A 69 -8.60 13.55 5.03
C ASP A 69 -8.90 13.01 6.43
N GLN A 70 -9.94 12.20 6.58
CA GLN A 70 -10.28 11.55 7.85
C GLN A 70 -9.23 10.56 8.37
N HIS A 71 -8.23 10.19 7.55
CA HIS A 71 -7.15 9.28 7.92
C HIS A 71 -5.88 10.01 8.39
N VAL A 72 -5.80 11.33 8.23
CA VAL A 72 -4.61 12.12 8.60
C VAL A 72 -4.68 12.46 10.09
N ALA A 73 -4.15 11.56 10.94
CA ALA A 73 -4.07 11.77 12.38
C ALA A 73 -2.89 12.66 12.79
N GLU A 74 -1.77 12.55 12.07
CA GLU A 74 -0.51 13.28 12.29
C GLU A 74 0.05 13.75 10.94
N GLU A 75 0.72 14.91 10.91
CA GLU A 75 1.27 15.47 9.67
C GLU A 75 2.28 14.53 8.99
N GLY A 76 3.04 13.76 9.78
CA GLY A 76 4.02 12.78 9.28
C GLY A 76 3.42 11.71 8.36
N PHE A 77 2.11 11.46 8.41
CA PHE A 77 1.46 10.50 7.51
C PHE A 77 1.58 10.94 6.06
N LEU A 78 1.51 12.25 5.80
CA LEU A 78 1.60 12.80 4.45
C LEU A 78 3.01 12.65 3.87
N GLU A 79 4.05 12.63 4.71
CA GLU A 79 5.41 12.33 4.27
C GLU A 79 5.52 10.87 3.80
N LEU A 80 4.92 9.94 4.53
CA LEU A 80 4.86 8.53 4.14
C LEU A 80 4.07 8.32 2.83
N ILE A 81 2.92 8.98 2.69
CA ILE A 81 2.15 8.98 1.44
C ILE A 81 2.99 9.56 0.29
N ASN A 82 3.70 10.67 0.50
CA ASN A 82 4.56 11.25 -0.51
C ASN A 82 5.66 10.28 -0.96
N ASN A 83 6.29 9.56 -0.04
CA ASN A 83 7.28 8.53 -0.36
C ASN A 83 6.70 7.40 -1.22
N ILE A 84 5.48 6.94 -0.92
CA ILE A 84 4.76 5.94 -1.73
C ILE A 84 4.48 6.49 -3.13
N LEU A 85 3.99 7.73 -3.25
CA LEU A 85 3.61 8.32 -4.54
C LEU A 85 4.84 8.58 -5.44
N THR A 86 5.95 9.01 -4.86
CA THR A 86 7.17 9.39 -5.59
C THR A 86 8.05 8.18 -5.92
N THR A 87 8.38 7.37 -4.92
CA THR A 87 9.32 6.26 -5.07
C THR A 87 8.62 4.91 -5.21
N GLY A 88 7.40 4.77 -4.66
CA GLY A 88 6.74 3.47 -4.51
C GLY A 88 7.21 2.69 -3.29
N MET A 89 7.97 3.33 -2.39
CA MET A 89 8.55 2.70 -1.21
C MET A 89 8.48 3.64 -0.01
N VAL A 90 8.45 3.08 1.20
CA VAL A 90 8.62 3.82 2.45
C VAL A 90 9.97 3.46 3.05
N PRO A 91 10.84 4.44 3.34
CA PRO A 91 12.14 4.18 3.95
C PRO A 91 12.03 3.48 5.31
N VAL A 92 12.88 2.47 5.53
CA VAL A 92 13.00 1.72 6.79
C VAL A 92 11.62 1.21 7.27
N LEU A 93 10.80 0.73 6.32
CA LEU A 93 9.48 0.19 6.65
C LEU A 93 9.58 -1.18 7.32
N PHE A 94 10.44 -2.05 6.81
CA PHE A 94 10.72 -3.38 7.35
C PHE A 94 12.03 -3.38 8.12
N ALA A 95 12.11 -4.17 9.20
CA ALA A 95 13.39 -4.50 9.80
C ALA A 95 14.23 -5.35 8.83
N ASP A 96 15.56 -5.33 8.98
CA ASP A 96 16.45 -6.05 8.06
C ASP A 96 16.13 -7.55 7.98
N GLU A 97 15.84 -8.18 9.11
CA GLU A 97 15.44 -9.60 9.19
C GLU A 97 14.11 -9.87 8.45
N GLU A 98 13.11 -9.01 8.63
CA GLU A 98 11.81 -9.12 7.94
C GLU A 98 11.99 -8.94 6.42
N ARG A 99 12.84 -7.99 6.03
CA ARG A 99 13.13 -7.70 4.63
C ARG A 99 13.80 -8.88 3.94
N GLU A 100 14.81 -9.49 4.56
CA GLU A 100 15.48 -10.66 4.01
C GLU A 100 14.52 -11.83 3.79
N GLY A 101 13.64 -12.08 4.77
CA GLY A 101 12.59 -13.10 4.66
C GLY A 101 11.63 -12.83 3.48
N THR A 102 11.11 -11.62 3.37
CA THR A 102 10.20 -11.23 2.28
C THR A 102 10.88 -11.31 0.91
N VAL A 103 12.12 -10.83 0.79
CA VAL A 103 12.88 -10.89 -0.47
C VAL A 103 13.17 -12.33 -0.86
N GLY A 104 13.51 -13.20 0.09
CA GLY A 104 13.73 -14.62 -0.17
C GLY A 104 12.49 -15.29 -0.77
N ASN A 105 11.32 -15.07 -0.15
CA ASN A 105 10.06 -15.62 -0.63
C ASN A 105 9.67 -15.11 -2.04
N ILE A 106 9.79 -13.80 -2.27
CA ILE A 106 9.52 -13.21 -3.60
C ILE A 106 10.48 -13.76 -4.65
N ARG A 107 11.75 -13.97 -4.29
CA ARG A 107 12.76 -14.52 -5.20
C ARG A 107 12.43 -15.97 -5.58
N ASP A 108 11.99 -16.78 -4.63
CA ASP A 108 11.57 -18.16 -4.87
C ASP A 108 10.32 -18.21 -5.77
N GLU A 109 9.35 -17.32 -5.54
CA GLU A 109 8.16 -17.20 -6.40
C GLU A 109 8.54 -16.73 -7.81
N ALA A 110 9.44 -15.76 -7.93
CA ALA A 110 9.93 -15.29 -9.22
C ALA A 110 10.65 -16.41 -10.00
N MET A 111 11.49 -17.21 -9.33
CA MET A 111 12.13 -18.37 -9.94
C MET A 111 11.13 -19.44 -10.40
N LYS A 112 10.07 -19.71 -9.61
CA LYS A 112 8.97 -20.61 -10.03
C LYS A 112 8.25 -20.10 -11.27
N ASN A 113 8.14 -18.78 -11.42
CA ASN A 113 7.55 -18.12 -12.59
C ASN A 113 8.54 -17.95 -13.75
N GLY A 114 9.72 -18.56 -13.69
CA GLY A 114 10.71 -18.56 -14.78
C GLY A 114 11.61 -17.32 -14.83
N ALA A 115 11.59 -16.45 -13.82
CA ALA A 115 12.54 -15.36 -13.72
C ALA A 115 13.94 -15.91 -13.38
N SER A 116 14.95 -15.45 -14.12
CA SER A 116 16.34 -15.75 -13.78
C SER A 116 16.80 -14.83 -12.64
N PRO A 117 17.61 -15.34 -11.68
CA PRO A 117 18.18 -14.47 -10.66
C PRO A 117 19.01 -13.37 -11.31
N ALA A 118 18.77 -12.11 -10.93
CA ALA A 118 19.64 -11.01 -11.32
C ALA A 118 21.06 -11.30 -10.81
N LYS A 119 22.05 -11.20 -11.69
CA LYS A 119 23.46 -11.12 -11.29
C LYS A 119 23.64 -9.74 -10.67
N GLU A 120 24.05 -9.74 -9.41
CA GLU A 120 24.48 -8.62 -8.55
C GLU A 120 24.27 -7.19 -9.05
#